data_AF-A0A9E2ANZ0-F1
#
_entry.id   AF-A0A9E2ANZ0-F1
#
_cell.length_a   1.000
_cell.length_b   1.000
_cell.length_c   1.000
_cell.angle_alpha   90.00
_cell.angle_beta   90.00
_cell.angle_gamma   90.00
#
_symmetry.space_group_name_H-M   'P 1'
#
loop_
_entity.id
_entity.type
_entity.pdbx_description
1 polymer ?
#
loop_
_entity_poly.entity_id
_entity_poly.type
_entity_poly.pdbx_seq_one_letter_code
_entity_poly.pdbx_strand_id
1 'polypeptide(L)'
;MTKLQLIVIASCVALFGILYFALDTKPPSFKEIELSRSLESSSLDIDQEVRKMMENLPENAQVELGVLDAEFTETSSEKEKTEILKKISGFWYNQNRNDIAGYYAEQVAENESTAEAWNIAGSTYSLGLQQLDPGPYWEYCYDGAIKAFENAISIDPDYLDSKINLALCYVERAPENNPMKGITMLLDLNKQYPKNVAVMNQLGKLAVQTNQLDRARERFEAVLRIEENNKIATCYLSQVYKGLGDIANAAKYQALCDKL
;
A
#
# COMPACT_ATOMS: atom_id res chain seq x y z
N MET A 1 34.69 33.92 -22.43
CA MET A 1 34.96 33.05 -21.26
C MET A 1 36.46 32.84 -21.13
N THR A 2 37.02 32.99 -19.94
CA THR A 2 38.44 32.69 -19.69
C THR A 2 38.67 31.18 -19.71
N LYS A 3 39.89 30.73 -20.03
CA LYS A 3 40.24 29.29 -20.00
C LYS A 3 39.91 28.64 -18.65
N LEU A 4 40.02 29.41 -17.57
CA LEU A 4 39.67 28.98 -16.21
C LEU A 4 38.17 28.68 -16.07
N GLN A 5 37.28 29.52 -16.63
CA GLN A 5 35.83 29.31 -16.58
C GLN A 5 35.41 28.05 -17.34
N LEU A 6 36.03 27.77 -18.49
CA LEU A 6 35.76 26.55 -19.27
C LEU A 6 36.17 25.28 -18.52
N ILE A 7 37.31 25.32 -17.82
CA ILE A 7 37.78 24.18 -17.00
C ILE A 7 36.83 23.91 -15.83
N VAL A 8 36.36 24.95 -15.15
CA VAL A 8 35.42 24.81 -14.02
C VAL A 8 34.07 24.27 -14.48
N ILE A 9 33.53 24.77 -15.60
CA ILE A 9 32.26 24.26 -16.16
C ILE A 9 32.42 22.80 -16.56
N ALA A 10 33.52 22.44 -17.23
CA ALA A 10 33.78 21.06 -17.60
C ALA A 10 33.90 20.13 -16.38
N SER A 11 34.55 20.59 -15.29
CA SER A 11 34.64 19.77 -14.06
C SER A 11 33.30 19.62 -13.37
N CYS A 12 32.45 20.66 -13.35
CA CYS A 12 31.11 20.57 -12.77
C CYS A 12 30.20 19.62 -13.56
N VAL A 13 30.24 19.66 -14.90
CA VAL A 13 29.49 18.74 -15.76
C VAL A 13 29.99 17.30 -15.60
N ALA A 14 31.31 17.10 -15.53
CA ALA A 14 31.88 15.79 -15.27
C ALA A 14 31.51 15.25 -13.89
N LEU A 15 31.56 16.09 -12.84
CA LEU A 15 31.16 15.72 -11.48
C LEU A 15 29.67 15.37 -11.44
N PHE A 16 28.81 16.19 -12.06
CA PHE A 16 27.38 15.89 -12.16
C PHE A 16 27.12 14.58 -12.89
N GLY A 17 27.81 14.33 -14.00
CA GLY A 17 27.71 13.06 -14.73
C GLY A 17 28.14 11.86 -13.88
N ILE A 18 29.20 11.99 -13.09
CA ILE A 18 29.65 10.93 -12.16
C ILE A 18 28.63 10.73 -11.04
N LEU A 19 28.14 11.79 -10.42
CA LEU A 19 27.17 11.69 -9.33
C LEU A 19 25.82 11.14 -9.80
N TYR A 20 25.41 11.44 -11.03
CA TYR A 20 24.11 11.03 -11.57
C TYR A 20 24.14 9.64 -12.22
N PHE A 21 25.21 9.30 -12.96
CA PHE A 21 25.31 8.04 -13.71
C PHE A 21 26.20 6.97 -13.05
N ALA A 22 27.17 7.36 -12.21
CA ALA A 22 28.13 6.41 -11.64
C ALA A 22 27.86 6.10 -10.16
N LEU A 23 27.11 6.95 -9.44
CA LEU A 23 26.62 6.64 -8.10
C LEU A 23 25.17 6.18 -8.19
N ASP A 24 24.92 4.98 -7.68
CA ASP A 24 23.58 4.39 -7.61
C ASP A 24 22.73 5.22 -6.64
N THR A 25 21.64 5.82 -7.14
CA THR A 25 20.73 6.68 -6.33
C THR A 25 19.76 5.86 -5.50
N LYS A 26 19.66 4.54 -5.76
CA LYS A 26 18.83 3.61 -5.00
C LYS A 26 19.63 3.02 -3.82
N PRO A 27 19.07 2.97 -2.61
CA PRO A 27 19.69 2.29 -1.48
C PRO A 27 19.99 0.81 -1.80
N PRO A 28 21.09 0.23 -1.30
CA PRO A 28 21.45 -1.18 -1.57
C PRO A 28 20.34 -2.17 -1.21
N SER A 29 19.56 -1.88 -0.16
CA SER A 29 18.40 -2.68 0.24
C SER A 29 17.33 -2.76 -0.85
N PHE A 30 17.18 -1.71 -1.66
CA PHE A 30 16.21 -1.66 -2.75
C PHE A 30 16.62 -2.60 -3.88
N LYS A 31 17.92 -2.66 -4.18
CA LYS A 31 18.49 -3.45 -5.27
C LYS A 31 18.46 -4.95 -4.97
N GLU A 32 18.69 -5.34 -3.73
CA GLU A 32 18.56 -6.73 -3.29
C GLU A 32 17.11 -7.22 -3.36
N ILE A 33 16.16 -6.36 -2.99
CA ILE A 33 14.73 -6.67 -3.08
C ILE A 33 14.28 -6.78 -4.54
N GLU A 34 14.66 -5.83 -5.40
CA GLU A 34 14.34 -5.82 -6.84
C GLU A 34 14.92 -7.05 -7.56
N LEU A 35 16.15 -7.47 -7.19
CA LEU A 35 16.77 -8.68 -7.70
C LEU A 35 16.03 -9.95 -7.24
N SER A 36 15.64 -10.05 -5.96
CA SER A 36 14.83 -11.19 -5.49
C SER A 36 13.47 -11.28 -6.19
N ARG A 37 12.78 -10.15 -6.40
CA ARG A 37 11.51 -10.09 -7.15
C ARG A 37 11.68 -10.55 -8.60
N SER A 38 12.78 -10.14 -9.26
CA SER A 38 13.06 -10.56 -10.64
C SER A 38 13.35 -12.06 -10.81
N LEU A 39 13.73 -12.76 -9.74
CA LEU A 39 14.08 -14.18 -9.77
C LEU A 39 12.91 -15.10 -9.42
N GLU A 40 11.86 -14.59 -8.74
CA GLU A 40 10.67 -15.36 -8.30
C GLU A 40 9.43 -15.13 -9.17
N SER A 41 9.43 -14.11 -10.04
CA SER A 41 8.31 -13.76 -10.91
C SER A 41 7.94 -14.87 -11.90
N SER A 42 6.88 -15.63 -11.59
CA SER A 42 5.99 -16.15 -12.62
C SER A 42 5.32 -14.94 -13.29
N SER A 43 5.87 -14.46 -14.41
CA SER A 43 5.46 -13.21 -15.04
C SER A 43 4.01 -13.27 -15.55
N LEU A 44 3.06 -12.89 -14.68
CA LEU A 44 1.68 -12.66 -15.07
C LEU A 44 1.64 -11.51 -16.07
N ASP A 45 1.21 -11.77 -17.30
CA ASP A 45 0.93 -10.72 -18.28
C ASP A 45 -0.40 -10.07 -17.92
N ILE A 46 -0.34 -9.03 -17.09
CA ILE A 46 -1.53 -8.36 -16.57
C ILE A 46 -2.37 -7.77 -17.70
N ASP A 47 -1.76 -7.26 -18.77
CA ASP A 47 -2.50 -6.70 -19.91
C ASP A 47 -3.32 -7.77 -20.62
N GLN A 48 -2.76 -8.98 -20.77
CA GLN A 48 -3.50 -10.11 -21.33
C GLN A 48 -4.66 -10.53 -20.42
N GLU A 49 -4.44 -10.57 -19.10
CA GLU A 49 -5.50 -10.94 -18.16
C GLU A 49 -6.61 -9.89 -18.10
N VAL A 50 -6.29 -8.60 -18.14
CA VAL A 50 -7.27 -7.52 -18.22
C VAL A 50 -8.17 -7.71 -19.45
N ARG A 51 -7.60 -7.96 -20.62
CA ARG A 51 -8.38 -8.22 -21.85
C ARG A 51 -9.34 -9.40 -21.69
N LYS A 52 -8.86 -10.53 -21.18
CA LYS A 52 -9.71 -11.72 -20.91
C LYS A 52 -10.84 -11.39 -19.95
N MET A 53 -10.57 -10.58 -18.93
CA MET A 53 -11.58 -10.24 -17.93
C MET A 53 -12.63 -9.29 -18.49
N MET A 54 -12.23 -8.35 -19.35
CA MET A 54 -13.16 -7.47 -20.07
C MET A 54 -14.13 -8.27 -20.93
N GLU A 55 -13.66 -9.29 -21.66
CA GLU A 55 -14.52 -10.15 -22.51
C GLU A 55 -15.61 -10.89 -21.71
N ASN A 56 -15.37 -11.14 -20.41
CA ASN A 56 -16.29 -11.85 -19.53
C ASN A 56 -17.25 -10.93 -18.76
N LEU A 57 -17.12 -9.60 -18.88
CA LEU A 57 -18.01 -8.66 -18.22
C LEU A 57 -19.40 -8.64 -18.87
N PRO A 58 -20.45 -8.21 -18.14
CA PRO A 58 -21.74 -7.88 -18.74
C PRO A 58 -21.61 -6.85 -19.87
N GLU A 59 -22.47 -6.92 -20.90
CA GLU A 59 -22.38 -6.08 -22.10
C GLU A 59 -22.35 -4.58 -21.77
N ASN A 60 -23.15 -4.12 -20.81
CA ASN A 60 -23.15 -2.73 -20.38
C ASN A 60 -21.80 -2.29 -19.79
N ALA A 61 -21.15 -3.17 -19.03
CA ALA A 61 -19.82 -2.94 -18.45
C ALA A 61 -18.72 -2.94 -19.53
N GLN A 62 -18.84 -3.81 -20.53
CA GLN A 62 -17.94 -3.80 -21.70
C GLN A 62 -18.06 -2.49 -22.48
N VAL A 63 -19.28 -2.01 -22.71
CA VAL A 63 -19.51 -0.73 -23.39
C VAL A 63 -18.93 0.44 -22.60
N GLU A 64 -19.13 0.46 -21.28
CA GLU A 64 -18.57 1.51 -20.41
C GLU A 64 -17.04 1.57 -20.50
N LEU A 65 -16.35 0.44 -20.33
CA LEU A 65 -14.89 0.39 -20.48
C LEU A 65 -14.43 0.71 -21.90
N GLY A 66 -15.14 0.22 -22.92
CA GLY A 66 -14.80 0.50 -24.32
C GLY A 66 -14.87 1.99 -24.67
N VAL A 67 -15.79 2.74 -24.05
CA VAL A 67 -15.84 4.21 -24.19
C VAL A 67 -14.62 4.85 -23.53
N LEU A 68 -14.24 4.42 -22.31
CA LEU A 68 -13.06 4.95 -21.62
C LEU A 68 -11.77 4.64 -22.39
N ASP A 69 -11.65 3.45 -22.98
CA ASP A 69 -10.50 3.07 -23.80
C ASP A 69 -10.40 3.91 -25.07
N ALA A 70 -11.53 4.16 -25.73
CA ALA A 70 -11.57 5.06 -26.89
C ALA A 70 -11.12 6.48 -26.50
N GLU A 71 -11.70 7.05 -25.43
CA GLU A 71 -11.30 8.36 -24.89
C GLU A 71 -9.79 8.41 -24.59
N PHE A 72 -9.25 7.35 -23.98
CA PHE A 72 -7.83 7.27 -23.63
C PHE A 72 -6.93 7.29 -24.87
N THR A 73 -7.31 6.57 -25.92
CA THR A 73 -6.54 6.51 -27.18
C THR A 73 -6.61 7.79 -28.00
N GLU A 74 -7.74 8.51 -27.95
CA GLU A 74 -7.96 9.73 -28.72
C GLU A 74 -7.31 10.95 -28.08
N THR A 75 -7.24 11.02 -26.74
CA THR A 75 -6.64 12.19 -26.07
C THR A 75 -5.12 12.20 -26.15
N SER A 76 -4.56 13.38 -26.48
CA SER A 76 -3.12 13.65 -26.43
C SER A 76 -2.68 14.30 -25.11
N SER A 77 -3.62 14.62 -24.21
CA SER A 77 -3.34 15.32 -22.96
C SER A 77 -3.02 14.32 -21.85
N GLU A 78 -1.79 14.35 -21.32
CA GLU A 78 -1.38 13.48 -20.21
C GLU A 78 -2.25 13.66 -18.95
N LYS A 79 -2.76 14.88 -18.73
CA LYS A 79 -3.71 15.14 -17.66
C LYS A 79 -5.04 14.42 -17.90
N GLU A 80 -5.58 14.47 -19.12
CA GLU A 80 -6.83 13.79 -19.44
C GLU A 80 -6.68 12.27 -19.41
N LYS A 81 -5.56 11.74 -19.92
CA LYS A 81 -5.22 10.32 -19.79
C LYS A 81 -5.24 9.87 -18.33
N THR A 82 -4.63 10.66 -17.44
CA THR A 82 -4.59 10.38 -16.01
C THR A 82 -5.99 10.36 -15.40
N GLU A 83 -6.86 11.30 -15.76
CA GLU A 83 -8.26 11.29 -15.31
C GLU A 83 -9.05 10.09 -15.85
N ILE A 84 -8.77 9.64 -17.07
CA ILE A 84 -9.39 8.43 -17.62
C ILE A 84 -8.90 7.17 -16.89
N LEU A 85 -7.59 7.06 -16.62
CA LEU A 85 -7.04 5.96 -15.84
C LEU A 85 -7.66 5.87 -14.44
N LYS A 86 -7.94 7.01 -13.78
CA LYS A 86 -8.69 7.04 -12.51
C LYS A 86 -10.09 6.46 -12.66
N LYS A 87 -10.81 6.79 -13.74
CA LYS A 87 -12.15 6.22 -14.02
C LYS A 87 -12.07 4.71 -14.23
N ILE A 88 -11.09 4.24 -15.00
CA ILE A 88 -10.90 2.80 -15.27
C ILE A 88 -10.54 2.07 -13.97
N SER A 89 -9.63 2.61 -13.15
CA SER A 89 -9.31 2.04 -11.83
C SER A 89 -10.56 1.96 -10.94
N GLY A 90 -11.34 3.04 -10.86
CA GLY A 90 -12.59 3.08 -10.10
C GLY A 90 -13.64 2.09 -10.60
N PHE A 91 -13.74 1.88 -11.91
CA PHE A 91 -14.60 0.85 -12.49
C PHE A 91 -14.23 -0.54 -11.97
N TRP A 92 -12.95 -0.93 -12.06
CA TRP A 92 -12.49 -2.25 -11.61
C TRP A 92 -12.58 -2.43 -10.10
N TYR A 93 -12.36 -1.36 -9.34
CA TYR A 93 -12.59 -1.35 -7.90
C TYR A 93 -14.04 -1.72 -7.57
N ASN A 94 -15.00 -1.13 -8.27
CA ASN A 94 -16.44 -1.44 -8.10
C ASN A 94 -16.81 -2.86 -8.54
N GLN A 95 -16.04 -3.48 -9.43
CA GLN A 95 -16.18 -4.89 -9.81
C GLN A 95 -15.51 -5.86 -8.82
N ASN A 96 -15.00 -5.36 -7.68
CA ASN A 96 -14.18 -6.12 -6.72
C ASN A 96 -12.93 -6.76 -7.35
N ARG A 97 -12.38 -6.13 -8.40
CA ARG A 97 -11.13 -6.54 -9.06
C ARG A 97 -10.02 -5.59 -8.69
N ASN A 98 -9.62 -5.65 -7.42
CA ASN A 98 -8.60 -4.78 -6.84
C ASN A 98 -7.20 -5.01 -7.40
N ASP A 99 -6.94 -6.20 -7.94
CA ASP A 99 -5.76 -6.52 -8.73
C ASP A 99 -5.64 -5.64 -9.98
N ILE A 100 -6.72 -5.53 -10.75
CA ILE A 100 -6.76 -4.70 -11.96
C ILE A 100 -6.90 -3.22 -11.60
N ALA A 101 -7.71 -2.89 -10.59
CA ALA A 101 -7.85 -1.52 -10.12
C ALA A 101 -6.50 -0.94 -9.67
N GLY A 102 -5.70 -1.75 -8.96
CA GLY A 102 -4.34 -1.41 -8.54
C GLY A 102 -3.42 -1.16 -9.73
N TYR A 103 -3.50 -1.98 -10.77
CA TYR A 103 -2.74 -1.79 -12.02
C TYR A 103 -2.97 -0.42 -12.66
N TYR A 104 -4.23 0.01 -12.79
CA TYR A 104 -4.53 1.33 -13.33
C TYR A 104 -4.19 2.46 -12.36
N ALA A 105 -4.37 2.25 -11.04
CA ALA A 105 -3.97 3.22 -10.03
C ALA A 105 -2.45 3.43 -9.99
N GLU A 106 -1.66 2.40 -10.27
CA GLU A 106 -0.21 2.49 -10.41
C GLU A 106 0.18 3.37 -11.60
N GLN A 107 -0.46 3.23 -12.75
CA GLN A 107 -0.23 4.11 -13.90
C GLN A 107 -0.60 5.57 -13.59
N VAL A 108 -1.69 5.81 -12.83
CA VAL A 108 -2.01 7.15 -12.31
C VAL A 108 -0.88 7.67 -11.43
N ALA A 109 -0.34 6.84 -10.54
CA ALA A 109 0.74 7.22 -9.64
C ALA A 109 2.06 7.52 -10.37
N GLU A 110 2.35 6.78 -11.45
CA GLU A 110 3.49 7.05 -12.33
C GLU A 110 3.33 8.42 -13.02
N ASN A 111 2.14 8.76 -13.50
CA ASN A 111 1.86 10.04 -14.15
C ASN A 111 1.89 11.23 -13.17
N GLU A 112 1.29 11.07 -11.99
CA GLU A 112 1.19 12.16 -11.01
C GLU A 112 2.46 12.32 -10.17
N SER A 113 3.22 11.23 -9.97
CA SER A 113 4.45 11.21 -9.19
C SER A 113 4.30 11.82 -7.78
N THR A 114 3.15 11.60 -7.13
CA THR A 114 2.87 12.06 -5.77
C THR A 114 2.84 10.90 -4.78
N ALA A 115 3.24 11.16 -3.53
CA ALA A 115 3.15 10.15 -2.47
C ALA A 115 1.71 9.69 -2.23
N GLU A 116 0.74 10.59 -2.38
CA GLU A 116 -0.69 10.28 -2.28
C GLU A 116 -1.14 9.28 -3.34
N ALA A 117 -0.83 9.52 -4.62
CA ALA A 117 -1.22 8.61 -5.69
C ALA A 117 -0.56 7.23 -5.56
N TRP A 118 0.73 7.19 -5.20
CA TRP A 118 1.43 5.93 -4.91
C TRP A 118 0.84 5.19 -3.70
N ASN A 119 0.43 5.90 -2.65
CA ASN A 119 -0.25 5.28 -1.51
C ASN A 119 -1.63 4.72 -1.88
N ILE A 120 -2.38 5.39 -2.75
CA ILE A 120 -3.67 4.90 -3.27
C ILE A 120 -3.45 3.63 -4.08
N ALA A 121 -2.47 3.61 -5.00
CA ALA A 121 -2.13 2.43 -5.78
C ALA A 121 -1.75 1.25 -4.86
N GLY A 122 -0.84 1.48 -3.90
CA GLY A 122 -0.42 0.46 -2.95
C GLY A 122 -1.58 -0.07 -2.11
N SER A 123 -2.44 0.82 -1.62
CA SER A 123 -3.60 0.45 -0.81
C SER A 123 -4.63 -0.35 -1.62
N THR A 124 -4.80 -0.02 -2.90
CA THR A 124 -5.69 -0.76 -3.82
C THR A 124 -5.17 -2.19 -4.03
N TYR A 125 -3.88 -2.36 -4.29
CA TYR A 125 -3.27 -3.68 -4.33
C TYR A 125 -3.36 -4.45 -3.01
N SER A 126 -3.17 -3.78 -1.86
CA SER A 126 -3.35 -4.40 -0.54
C SER A 126 -4.77 -4.93 -0.31
N LEU A 127 -5.79 -4.30 -0.89
CA LEU A 127 -7.16 -4.84 -0.87
C LEU A 127 -7.26 -6.12 -1.70
N GLY A 128 -6.55 -6.21 -2.82
CA GLY A 128 -6.41 -7.44 -3.59
C GLY A 128 -5.83 -8.59 -2.76
N LEU A 129 -4.80 -8.32 -1.96
CA LEU A 129 -4.19 -9.32 -1.06
C LEU A 129 -5.16 -9.92 -0.04
N GLN A 130 -6.11 -9.12 0.44
CA GLN A 130 -7.10 -9.56 1.42
C GLN A 130 -8.24 -10.37 0.79
N GLN A 131 -8.42 -10.28 -0.53
CA GLN A 131 -9.54 -10.87 -1.26
C GLN A 131 -9.16 -12.13 -2.04
N LEU A 132 -7.89 -12.21 -2.47
CA LEU A 132 -7.40 -13.28 -3.32
C LEU A 132 -6.76 -14.39 -2.47
N ASP A 133 -6.94 -15.63 -2.92
CA ASP A 133 -6.16 -16.76 -2.42
C ASP A 133 -4.71 -16.66 -2.93
N PRO A 134 -3.71 -17.21 -2.19
CA PRO A 134 -2.34 -17.27 -2.65
C PRO A 134 -2.21 -17.87 -4.06
N GLY A 135 -1.51 -17.17 -4.94
CA GLY A 135 -1.39 -17.52 -6.35
C GLY A 135 -0.88 -16.34 -7.21
N PRO A 136 -0.85 -16.46 -8.54
CA PRO A 136 -0.20 -15.45 -9.41
C PRO A 136 -0.77 -14.03 -9.28
N TYR A 137 -2.09 -13.90 -9.15
CA TYR A 137 -2.75 -12.61 -8.95
C TYR A 137 -2.46 -12.01 -7.57
N TRP A 138 -2.36 -12.86 -6.54
CA TRP A 138 -1.98 -12.44 -5.20
C TRP A 138 -0.54 -11.96 -5.16
N GLU A 139 0.39 -12.70 -5.79
CA GLU A 139 1.80 -12.29 -5.90
C GLU A 139 1.95 -10.98 -6.69
N TYR A 140 1.19 -10.82 -7.78
CA TYR A 140 1.15 -9.57 -8.54
C TYR A 140 0.69 -8.39 -7.67
N CYS A 141 -0.39 -8.56 -6.90
CA CYS A 141 -0.84 -7.54 -5.95
C CYS A 141 0.21 -7.29 -4.87
N TYR A 142 0.91 -8.32 -4.41
CA TYR A 142 1.90 -8.19 -3.36
C TYR A 142 3.06 -7.31 -3.83
N ASP A 143 3.63 -7.66 -4.98
CA ASP A 143 4.74 -6.91 -5.56
C ASP A 143 4.33 -5.47 -5.92
N GLY A 144 3.12 -5.30 -6.49
CA GLY A 144 2.54 -3.98 -6.78
C GLY A 144 2.37 -3.13 -5.52
N ALA A 145 1.82 -3.69 -4.44
CA ALA A 145 1.63 -2.99 -3.17
C ALA A 145 2.96 -2.55 -2.56
N ILE A 146 3.95 -3.46 -2.51
CA ILE A 146 5.28 -3.13 -1.97
C ILE A 146 5.94 -2.03 -2.82
N LYS A 147 5.98 -2.18 -4.15
CA LYS A 147 6.54 -1.17 -5.08
C LYS A 147 5.89 0.19 -4.84
N ALA A 148 4.57 0.23 -4.75
CA ALA A 148 3.83 1.47 -4.65
C ALA A 148 4.08 2.19 -3.31
N PHE A 149 4.05 1.47 -2.18
CA PHE A 149 4.37 2.09 -0.89
C PHE A 149 5.83 2.52 -0.78
N GLU A 150 6.75 1.75 -1.35
CA GLU A 150 8.17 2.13 -1.42
C GLU A 150 8.36 3.44 -2.21
N ASN A 151 7.65 3.63 -3.32
CA ASN A 151 7.66 4.89 -4.08
C ASN A 151 7.04 6.04 -3.26
N ALA A 152 5.90 5.80 -2.59
CA ALA A 152 5.27 6.81 -1.75
C ALA A 152 6.22 7.30 -0.63
N ILE A 153 6.90 6.37 0.06
CA ILE A 153 7.87 6.67 1.12
C ILE A 153 9.11 7.37 0.56
N SER A 154 9.53 7.05 -0.67
CA SER A 154 10.64 7.72 -1.34
C SER A 154 10.33 9.17 -1.68
N ILE A 155 9.08 9.46 -2.09
CA ILE A 155 8.62 10.81 -2.43
C ILE A 155 8.37 11.64 -1.15
N ASP A 156 7.68 11.06 -0.19
CA ASP A 156 7.41 11.67 1.11
C ASP A 156 7.77 10.70 2.25
N PRO A 157 8.99 10.82 2.80
CA PRO A 157 9.44 10.02 3.92
C PRO A 157 8.62 10.24 5.19
N ASP A 158 7.81 11.30 5.32
CA ASP A 158 6.97 11.54 6.49
C ASP A 158 5.56 10.99 6.30
N TYR A 159 5.24 10.40 5.14
CA TYR A 159 3.95 9.81 4.87
C TYR A 159 3.76 8.49 5.60
N LEU A 160 3.31 8.60 6.85
CA LEU A 160 3.24 7.51 7.81
C LEU A 160 2.31 6.38 7.36
N ASP A 161 1.21 6.70 6.68
CA ASP A 161 0.23 5.71 6.22
C ASP A 161 0.87 4.69 5.26
N SER A 162 1.73 5.13 4.34
CA SER A 162 2.45 4.23 3.44
C SER A 162 3.44 3.33 4.19
N LYS A 163 4.09 3.82 5.24
CA LYS A 163 4.96 2.99 6.09
C LYS A 163 4.18 1.94 6.85
N ILE A 164 3.01 2.30 7.39
CA ILE A 164 2.11 1.37 8.07
C ILE A 164 1.64 0.30 7.08
N ASN A 165 1.13 0.71 5.92
CA ASN A 165 0.58 -0.23 4.94
C ASN A 165 1.65 -1.14 4.34
N LEU A 166 2.86 -0.64 4.10
CA LEU A 166 4.00 -1.47 3.71
C LEU A 166 4.30 -2.55 4.75
N ALA A 167 4.29 -2.19 6.03
CA ALA A 167 4.49 -3.14 7.10
C ALA A 167 3.37 -4.19 7.16
N LEU A 168 2.12 -3.80 6.88
CA LEU A 168 0.99 -4.72 6.80
C LEU A 168 1.11 -5.70 5.63
N CYS A 169 1.57 -5.27 4.45
CA CYS A 169 1.85 -6.20 3.35
C CYS A 169 2.85 -7.27 3.76
N TYR A 170 3.95 -6.91 4.44
CA TYR A 170 4.91 -7.89 4.95
C TYR A 170 4.34 -8.84 6.01
N VAL A 171 3.29 -8.44 6.73
CA VAL A 171 2.57 -9.35 7.63
C VAL A 171 1.68 -10.30 6.82
N GLU A 172 1.01 -9.83 5.78
CA GLU A 172 0.06 -10.64 5.01
C GLU A 172 0.73 -11.81 4.27
N ARG A 173 1.99 -11.66 3.81
CA ARG A 173 2.79 -12.73 3.17
C ARG A 173 3.31 -13.81 4.14
N ALA A 174 2.85 -13.83 5.38
CA ALA A 174 3.35 -14.69 6.45
C ALA A 174 3.39 -16.21 6.22
N PRO A 175 2.61 -16.85 5.31
CA PRO A 175 2.79 -18.29 5.07
C PRO A 175 4.17 -18.63 4.50
N GLU A 176 4.79 -17.72 3.76
CA GLU A 176 6.06 -17.96 3.04
C GLU A 176 7.22 -17.13 3.59
N ASN A 177 6.93 -15.93 4.12
CA ASN A 177 7.94 -15.01 4.63
C ASN A 177 7.59 -14.59 6.06
N ASN A 178 8.39 -15.08 7.02
CA ASN A 178 8.32 -14.76 8.45
C ASN A 178 7.74 -13.35 8.75
N PRO A 179 6.56 -13.22 9.40
CA PRO A 179 5.87 -11.93 9.60
C PRO A 179 6.66 -10.92 10.43
N MET A 180 7.78 -11.34 11.01
CA MET A 180 8.64 -10.52 11.84
C MET A 180 9.15 -9.26 11.13
N LYS A 181 9.31 -9.25 9.80
CA LYS A 181 9.69 -8.02 9.08
C LYS A 181 8.65 -6.93 9.27
N GLY A 182 7.39 -7.21 8.92
CA GLY A 182 6.28 -6.26 9.07
C GLY A 182 6.03 -5.88 10.53
N ILE A 183 6.07 -6.86 11.45
CA ILE A 183 5.91 -6.60 12.89
C ILE A 183 7.02 -5.67 13.40
N THR A 184 8.27 -5.90 13.02
CA THR A 184 9.41 -5.05 13.43
C THR A 184 9.23 -3.63 12.92
N MET A 185 8.82 -3.47 11.66
CA MET A 185 8.51 -2.15 11.10
C MET A 185 7.43 -1.42 11.90
N LEU A 186 6.32 -2.06 12.23
CA LEU A 186 5.27 -1.46 13.06
C LEU A 186 5.75 -1.09 14.47
N LEU A 187 6.59 -1.93 15.08
CA LEU A 187 7.17 -1.65 16.39
C LEU A 187 8.11 -0.43 16.34
N ASP A 188 8.90 -0.29 15.28
CA ASP A 188 9.79 0.86 15.10
C ASP A 188 9.01 2.14 14.79
N LEU A 189 7.91 2.06 14.03
CA LEU A 189 6.98 3.17 13.88
C LEU A 189 6.35 3.56 15.21
N ASN A 190 5.98 2.59 16.07
CA ASN A 190 5.42 2.88 17.38
C ASN A 190 6.45 3.52 18.33
N LYS A 191 7.74 3.22 18.19
CA LYS A 191 8.80 3.91 18.96
C LYS A 191 8.96 5.36 18.51
N GLN A 192 8.90 5.61 17.20
CA GLN A 192 8.99 6.96 16.62
C GLN A 192 7.75 7.80 16.89
N TYR A 193 6.57 7.17 16.83
CA TYR A 193 5.26 7.79 16.96
C TYR A 193 4.44 7.13 18.08
N PRO A 194 4.85 7.24 19.35
CA PRO A 194 4.28 6.48 20.48
C PRO A 194 2.84 6.82 20.85
N LYS A 195 2.28 7.89 20.26
CA LYS A 195 0.89 8.32 20.44
C LYS A 195 0.08 8.26 19.14
N ASN A 196 0.64 7.68 18.07
CA ASN A 196 -0.09 7.55 16.82
C ASN A 196 -1.10 6.40 16.92
N VAL A 197 -2.38 6.76 16.81
CA VAL A 197 -3.50 5.83 16.98
C VAL A 197 -3.52 4.77 15.89
N ALA A 198 -3.18 5.10 14.64
CA ALA A 198 -3.18 4.13 13.54
C ALA A 198 -2.17 3.01 13.79
N VAL A 199 -0.92 3.34 14.17
CA VAL A 199 0.10 2.34 14.50
C VAL A 199 -0.32 1.47 15.70
N MET A 200 -0.84 2.09 16.77
CA MET A 200 -1.28 1.38 17.96
C MET A 200 -2.44 0.43 17.67
N ASN A 201 -3.39 0.86 16.82
CA ASN A 201 -4.50 0.03 16.36
C ASN A 201 -3.98 -1.19 15.57
N GLN A 202 -3.04 -1.02 14.63
CA GLN A 202 -2.51 -2.17 13.88
C GLN A 202 -1.76 -3.14 14.79
N LEU A 203 -0.92 -2.67 15.71
CA LEU A 203 -0.25 -3.54 16.68
C LEU A 203 -1.24 -4.24 17.63
N GLY A 204 -2.34 -3.58 18.01
CA GLY A 204 -3.42 -4.18 18.78
C GLY A 204 -4.12 -5.29 18.01
N LYS A 205 -4.45 -5.06 16.73
CA LYS A 205 -5.05 -6.07 15.83
C LYS A 205 -4.17 -7.31 15.69
N LEU A 206 -2.87 -7.11 15.47
CA LEU A 206 -1.90 -8.21 15.39
C LEU A 206 -1.79 -8.99 16.71
N ALA A 207 -1.86 -8.29 17.84
CA ALA A 207 -1.88 -8.95 19.15
C ALA A 207 -3.15 -9.81 19.32
N VAL A 208 -4.32 -9.38 18.83
CA VAL A 208 -5.53 -10.20 18.80
C VAL A 208 -5.37 -11.43 17.91
N GLN A 209 -4.88 -11.25 16.68
CA GLN A 209 -4.66 -12.35 15.72
C GLN A 209 -3.70 -13.42 16.26
N THR A 210 -2.72 -13.02 17.06
CA THR A 210 -1.74 -13.92 17.68
C THR A 210 -2.11 -14.34 19.11
N ASN A 211 -3.36 -14.11 19.52
CA ASN A 211 -3.91 -14.46 20.84
C ASN A 211 -3.17 -13.85 22.05
N GLN A 212 -2.49 -12.72 21.86
CA GLN A 212 -1.84 -11.93 22.90
C GLN A 212 -2.83 -10.91 23.50
N LEU A 213 -3.91 -11.41 24.10
CA LEU A 213 -5.07 -10.60 24.48
C LEU A 213 -4.78 -9.51 25.52
N ASP A 214 -3.92 -9.76 26.51
CA ASP A 214 -3.53 -8.73 27.48
C ASP A 214 -2.80 -7.56 26.83
N ARG A 215 -1.88 -7.84 25.88
CA ARG A 215 -1.18 -6.80 25.11
C ARG A 215 -2.13 -6.04 24.21
N ALA A 216 -3.09 -6.73 23.59
CA ALA A 216 -4.14 -6.09 22.80
C ALA A 216 -4.97 -5.14 23.67
N ARG A 217 -5.41 -5.58 24.86
CA ARG A 217 -6.15 -4.75 25.83
C ARG A 217 -5.39 -3.47 26.15
N GLU A 218 -4.13 -3.58 26.58
CA GLU A 218 -3.31 -2.43 26.95
C GLU A 218 -3.19 -1.41 25.82
N ARG A 219 -3.00 -1.88 24.57
CA ARG A 219 -2.88 -1.03 23.39
C ARG A 219 -4.18 -0.32 23.06
N PHE A 220 -5.30 -1.03 23.01
CA PHE A 220 -6.58 -0.41 22.66
C PHE A 220 -7.09 0.52 23.77
N GLU A 221 -6.87 0.19 25.06
CA GLU A 221 -7.14 1.14 26.14
C GLU A 221 -6.26 2.40 26.04
N ALA A 222 -5.01 2.25 25.61
CA ALA A 222 -4.14 3.39 25.35
C ALA A 222 -4.64 4.24 24.17
N VAL A 223 -5.21 3.62 23.13
CA VAL A 223 -5.89 4.34 22.04
C VAL A 223 -7.08 5.13 22.59
N LEU A 224 -7.96 4.51 23.40
CA LEU A 224 -9.12 5.21 23.97
C LEU A 224 -8.77 6.35 24.95
N ARG A 225 -7.55 6.36 25.51
CA ARG A 225 -7.05 7.52 26.28
C ARG A 225 -6.67 8.71 25.40
N ILE A 226 -6.39 8.49 24.11
CA ILE A 226 -6.02 9.52 23.14
C ILE A 226 -7.26 9.95 22.35
N GLU A 227 -8.03 8.97 21.86
CA GLU A 227 -9.25 9.14 21.09
C GLU A 227 -10.38 8.35 21.75
N GLU A 228 -11.14 8.99 22.64
CA GLU A 228 -12.20 8.36 23.43
C GLU A 228 -13.28 7.67 22.57
N ASN A 229 -13.57 8.20 21.38
CA ASN A 229 -14.58 7.68 20.45
C ASN A 229 -13.97 6.86 19.30
N ASN A 230 -12.78 6.28 19.48
CA ASN A 230 -12.18 5.44 18.44
C ASN A 230 -12.94 4.12 18.29
N LYS A 231 -13.67 3.98 17.17
CA LYS A 231 -14.49 2.80 16.85
C LYS A 231 -13.68 1.51 16.79
N ILE A 232 -12.50 1.55 16.16
CA ILE A 232 -11.62 0.38 16.03
C ILE A 232 -11.25 -0.16 17.42
N ALA A 233 -10.66 0.68 18.28
CA ALA A 233 -10.26 0.27 19.62
C ALA A 233 -11.45 -0.22 20.46
N THR A 234 -12.59 0.46 20.38
CA THR A 234 -13.82 0.10 21.11
C THR A 234 -14.33 -1.30 20.70
N CYS A 235 -14.45 -1.54 19.39
CA CYS A 235 -14.95 -2.82 18.87
C CYS A 235 -13.96 -3.97 19.14
N TYR A 236 -12.65 -3.72 19.05
CA TYR A 236 -11.65 -4.73 19.41
C TYR A 236 -11.60 -5.00 20.91
N LEU A 237 -11.80 -3.99 21.77
CA LEU A 237 -11.87 -4.22 23.23
C LEU A 237 -13.02 -5.14 23.60
N SER A 238 -14.18 -5.02 22.96
CA SER A 238 -15.28 -5.99 23.13
C SER A 238 -14.81 -7.44 22.91
N GLN A 239 -14.12 -7.69 21.80
CA GLN A 239 -13.59 -9.02 21.45
C GLN A 239 -12.49 -9.47 22.41
N VAL A 240 -11.57 -8.57 22.77
CA VAL A 240 -10.45 -8.85 23.69
C VAL A 240 -10.97 -9.22 25.08
N TYR A 241 -11.87 -8.44 25.65
CA TYR A 241 -12.44 -8.74 26.97
C TYR A 241 -13.25 -10.03 26.97
N LYS A 242 -13.98 -10.32 25.88
CA LYS A 242 -14.65 -11.62 25.70
C LYS A 242 -13.65 -12.77 25.71
N GLY A 243 -12.54 -12.65 24.98
CA GLY A 243 -11.48 -13.65 24.95
C GLY A 243 -10.75 -13.84 26.29
N LEU A 244 -10.68 -12.78 27.10
CA LEU A 244 -10.14 -12.81 28.47
C LEU A 244 -11.15 -13.33 29.51
N GLY A 245 -12.41 -13.57 29.13
CA GLY A 245 -13.47 -14.02 30.04
C GLY A 245 -14.12 -12.91 30.88
N ASP A 246 -13.79 -11.65 30.64
CA ASP A 246 -14.42 -10.50 31.31
C ASP A 246 -15.70 -10.09 30.59
N ILE A 247 -16.79 -10.79 30.93
CA ILE A 247 -18.10 -10.63 30.29
C ILE A 247 -18.69 -9.24 30.53
N ALA A 248 -18.40 -8.62 31.68
CA ALA A 248 -18.93 -7.31 32.03
C ALA A 248 -18.35 -6.21 31.13
N ASN A 249 -17.02 -6.17 31.00
CA ASN A 249 -16.38 -5.22 30.10
C ASN A 249 -16.67 -5.54 28.63
N ALA A 250 -16.73 -6.82 28.24
CA ALA A 250 -17.12 -7.21 26.88
C ALA A 250 -18.49 -6.64 26.48
N ALA A 251 -19.52 -6.82 27.33
CA ALA A 251 -20.86 -6.28 27.06
C ALA A 251 -20.89 -4.74 27.02
N LYS A 252 -20.14 -4.08 27.91
CA LYS A 252 -19.99 -2.62 27.91
C LYS A 252 -19.42 -2.12 26.58
N TYR A 253 -18.28 -2.65 26.15
CA TYR A 253 -17.61 -2.21 24.92
C TYR A 253 -18.37 -2.62 23.66
N GLN A 254 -19.10 -3.74 23.67
CA GLN A 254 -20.00 -4.09 22.57
C GLN A 254 -21.08 -3.03 22.38
N ALA A 255 -21.77 -2.63 23.45
CA ALA A 255 -22.81 -1.61 23.38
C ALA A 255 -22.29 -0.22 22.98
N LEU A 256 -21.00 0.07 23.21
CA LEU A 256 -20.34 1.28 22.71
C LEU A 256 -20.00 1.15 21.21
N CYS A 257 -19.45 0.01 20.80
CA CYS A 257 -19.13 -0.29 19.41
C CYS A 257 -20.36 -0.16 18.50
N ASP A 258 -21.52 -0.66 18.94
CA ASP A 258 -22.77 -0.62 18.18
C ASP A 258 -23.33 0.81 17.99
N LYS A 259 -22.88 1.79 18.80
CA LYS A 259 -23.33 3.18 18.75
C LYS A 259 -22.45 4.08 17.89
N LEU A 260 -21.21 3.68 17.65
CA LEU A 260 -20.22 4.39 16.83
C LEU A 260 -20.33 3.95 15.36
#